data_AF-A0A832G705-F1
#
_entry.id   AF-A0A832G705-F1
#
_cell.length_a   1.000
_cell.length_b   1.000
_cell.length_c   1.000
_cell.angle_alpha   90.00
_cell.angle_beta   90.00
_cell.angle_gamma   90.00
#
_symmetry.space_group_name_H-M   'P 1'
#
loop_
_entity.id
_entity.type
_entity.pdbx_description
1 polymer ?
#
loop_
_entity_poly.entity_id
_entity_poly.type
_entity_poly.pdbx_seq_one_letter_code
_entity_poly.pdbx_strand_id
1 'polypeptide(L)'
;MKLDGKDLKRPIDIDPSNSGNNPNIAGSLDTDSWPLPLVFTVGLAYDLNFLEQWNVSLTTDAVIPNNQSTHTNVGIEVGWNSMLFLRGGYNGLFRDKNDKLFSAENMDGFTAGVGVQYDFGDFFAKFDYSYSNLGIFNEISRFSLSVGL
;
A
#
# COMPACT_ATOMS: atom_id res chain seq x y z
N MET A 1 1.60 18.51 8.55
CA MET A 1 2.49 18.74 7.39
C MET A 1 1.94 19.92 6.60
N LYS A 2 2.81 20.74 6.00
CA LYS A 2 2.43 21.90 5.19
C LYS A 2 3.45 22.01 4.06
N LEU A 3 3.02 22.33 2.84
CA LEU A 3 3.94 22.58 1.74
C LEU A 3 4.61 23.92 1.99
N ASP A 4 5.93 23.94 2.09
CA ASP A 4 6.71 25.15 2.28
C ASP A 4 7.94 25.11 1.36
N GLY A 5 8.50 26.27 1.03
CA GLY A 5 9.72 26.39 0.24
C GLY A 5 9.69 27.53 -0.77
N LYS A 6 10.85 27.73 -1.40
CA LYS A 6 11.07 28.81 -2.39
C LYS A 6 10.12 28.73 -3.60
N ASP A 7 9.61 27.55 -3.91
CA ASP A 7 8.75 27.34 -5.09
C ASP A 7 7.36 27.95 -4.93
N LEU A 8 6.95 28.27 -3.68
CA LEU A 8 5.74 29.03 -3.36
C LEU A 8 5.92 30.54 -3.53
N LYS A 9 7.17 31.02 -3.69
CA LYS A 9 7.45 32.44 -3.91
C LYS A 9 7.24 32.76 -5.38
N ARG A 10 6.29 33.65 -5.66
CA ARG A 10 5.99 34.13 -7.01
C ARG A 10 6.00 35.65 -7.04
N PRO A 11 6.45 36.30 -8.12
CA PRO A 11 6.21 37.72 -8.31
C PRO A 11 4.70 37.91 -8.45
N ILE A 12 4.12 38.76 -7.61
CA ILE A 12 2.70 39.12 -7.64
C ILE A 12 2.61 40.64 -7.76
N ASP A 13 1.79 41.09 -8.70
CA ASP A 13 1.37 42.48 -8.81
C ASP A 13 0.07 42.66 -8.01
N ILE A 14 0.12 43.49 -6.97
CA ILE A 14 -1.00 43.75 -6.06
C ILE A 14 -1.97 44.82 -6.59
N ASP A 15 -1.57 45.62 -7.57
CA ASP A 15 -2.42 46.65 -8.20
C ASP A 15 -2.10 46.79 -9.71
N PRO A 16 -2.51 45.81 -10.53
CA PRO A 16 -2.19 45.79 -11.97
C PRO A 16 -2.78 46.98 -12.75
N SER A 17 -3.71 47.72 -12.14
CA SER A 17 -4.38 48.85 -12.76
C SER A 17 -3.57 50.15 -12.69
N ASN A 18 -2.51 50.18 -11.88
CA ASN A 18 -1.74 51.38 -11.60
C ASN A 18 -0.26 51.22 -12.02
N SER A 19 0.14 51.94 -13.06
CA SER A 19 1.50 51.88 -13.64
C SER A 19 2.64 52.38 -12.74
N GLY A 20 2.34 52.99 -11.59
CA GLY A 20 3.34 53.51 -10.65
C GLY A 20 3.81 52.51 -9.59
N ASN A 21 3.27 51.28 -9.59
CA ASN A 21 3.60 50.26 -8.60
C ASN A 21 4.77 49.36 -9.04
N ASN A 22 5.18 48.44 -8.16
CA ASN A 22 6.15 47.40 -8.51
C ASN A 22 5.42 46.09 -8.85
N PRO A 23 5.47 45.62 -10.11
CA PRO A 23 4.78 44.40 -10.53
C PRO A 23 5.48 43.10 -10.09
N ASN A 24 6.68 43.16 -9.50
CA ASN A 24 7.50 42.00 -9.12
C ASN A 24 7.67 41.86 -7.60
N ILE A 25 6.66 42.22 -6.80
CA ILE A 25 6.71 42.03 -5.35
C ILE A 25 6.69 40.52 -5.06
N ALA A 26 7.62 40.06 -4.23
CA ALA A 26 7.67 38.65 -3.85
C ALA A 26 6.47 38.29 -2.96
N GLY A 27 5.48 37.62 -3.53
CA GLY A 27 4.36 37.03 -2.83
C GLY A 27 4.62 35.57 -2.48
N SER A 28 4.08 35.10 -1.36
CA SER A 28 4.08 33.70 -0.98
C SER A 28 2.68 33.13 -1.17
N LEU A 29 2.57 32.04 -1.92
CA LEU A 29 1.32 31.27 -1.99
C LEU A 29 1.14 30.54 -0.65
N ASP A 30 0.04 30.83 0.04
CA ASP A 30 -0.29 30.13 1.28
C ASP A 30 -0.85 28.74 0.98
N THR A 31 -0.46 27.76 1.77
CA THR A 31 -0.87 26.37 1.62
C THR A 31 -1.51 25.87 2.91
N ASP A 32 -2.49 24.99 2.75
CA ASP A 32 -3.13 24.37 3.90
C ASP A 32 -2.23 23.31 4.52
N SER A 33 -2.35 23.16 5.84
CA SER A 33 -1.73 22.06 6.56
C SER A 33 -2.60 20.80 6.48
N TRP A 34 -1.99 19.64 6.32
CA TRP A 34 -2.65 18.34 6.40
C TRP A 34 -2.04 17.45 7.48
N PRO A 35 -2.82 16.54 8.10
CA PRO A 35 -2.31 15.62 9.09
C PRO A 35 -1.27 14.65 8.48
N LEU A 36 -0.39 14.11 9.32
CA LEU A 36 0.49 13.01 8.90
C LEU A 36 -0.38 11.80 8.53
N PRO A 37 -0.05 11.07 7.44
CA PRO A 37 -0.73 9.81 7.13
C PRO A 37 -0.41 8.82 8.24
N LEU A 38 -1.42 8.54 9.06
CA LEU A 38 -1.39 7.54 10.11
C LEU A 38 -2.32 6.41 9.70
N VAL A 39 -1.89 5.18 9.94
CA VAL A 39 -2.64 3.96 9.65
C VAL A 39 -2.71 3.12 10.92
N PHE A 40 -3.92 2.80 11.34
CA PHE A 40 -4.19 1.87 12.43
C PHE A 40 -4.73 0.56 11.84
N THR A 41 -4.06 -0.56 12.08
CA THR A 41 -4.43 -1.87 11.54
C THR A 41 -4.69 -2.85 12.66
N VAL A 42 -5.81 -3.58 12.57
CA VAL A 42 -6.17 -4.66 13.49
C VAL A 42 -6.49 -5.91 12.69
N GLY A 43 -5.80 -7.01 12.97
CA GLY A 43 -5.97 -8.25 12.23
C GLY A 43 -6.19 -9.47 13.12
N LEU A 44 -6.80 -10.49 12.53
CA LEU A 44 -6.97 -11.82 13.07
C LEU A 44 -6.37 -12.82 12.09
N ALA A 45 -5.67 -13.81 12.63
CA ALA A 45 -5.15 -14.94 11.87
C ALA A 45 -5.60 -16.24 12.55
N TYR A 46 -5.89 -17.25 11.73
CA TYR A 46 -6.27 -18.56 12.19
C TYR A 46 -5.53 -19.62 11.40
N ASP A 47 -4.71 -20.39 12.11
CA ASP A 47 -3.88 -21.44 11.53
C ASP A 47 -4.51 -22.81 11.78
N LEU A 48 -4.66 -23.55 10.68
CA LEU A 48 -5.19 -24.89 10.63
C LEU A 48 -4.12 -25.84 10.08
N ASN A 49 -3.62 -26.73 10.92
CA ASN A 49 -2.68 -27.76 10.51
C ASN A 49 -3.46 -29.06 10.28
N PHE A 50 -3.47 -29.54 9.05
CA PHE A 50 -4.17 -30.78 8.66
C PHE A 50 -3.15 -31.76 8.12
N LEU A 51 -3.02 -32.93 8.75
CA LEU A 51 -1.93 -33.87 8.46
C LEU A 51 -0.56 -33.22 8.78
N GLU A 52 0.48 -34.02 9.04
CA GLU A 52 1.81 -33.49 9.40
C GLU A 52 2.45 -32.62 8.29
N GLN A 53 1.83 -32.58 7.11
CA GLN A 53 2.41 -32.04 5.89
C GLN A 53 1.65 -30.83 5.34
N TRP A 54 0.42 -30.51 5.78
CA TRP A 54 -0.34 -29.39 5.23
C TRP A 54 -0.69 -28.36 6.31
N ASN A 55 -0.43 -27.10 5.99
CA ASN A 55 -0.80 -25.95 6.81
C ASN A 55 -1.70 -25.03 5.99
N VAL A 56 -2.78 -24.55 6.59
CA VAL A 56 -3.68 -23.56 6.00
C VAL A 56 -3.83 -22.42 6.99
N SER A 57 -3.47 -21.21 6.57
CA SER A 57 -3.66 -20.00 7.37
C SER A 57 -4.70 -19.12 6.72
N LEU A 58 -5.70 -18.69 7.50
CA LEU A 58 -6.67 -17.68 7.09
C LEU A 58 -6.39 -16.40 7.87
N THR A 59 -6.37 -15.28 7.16
CA THR A 59 -6.07 -13.97 7.73
C THR A 59 -7.10 -12.95 7.29
N THR A 60 -7.42 -12.01 8.18
CA THR A 60 -8.25 -10.85 7.88
C THR A 60 -7.78 -9.67 8.71
N ASP A 61 -7.75 -8.48 8.12
CA ASP A 61 -7.37 -7.27 8.83
C ASP A 61 -8.21 -6.07 8.41
N ALA A 62 -8.54 -5.22 9.39
CA ALA A 62 -9.19 -3.94 9.19
C ALA A 62 -8.14 -2.83 9.28
N VAL A 63 -8.05 -2.03 8.23
CA VAL A 63 -7.11 -0.91 8.08
C VAL A 63 -7.89 0.38 8.17
N ILE A 64 -7.59 1.19 9.18
CA ILE A 64 -8.23 2.47 9.49
C ILE A 64 -7.17 3.59 9.34
N PRO A 65 -7.04 4.18 8.15
CA PRO A 65 -6.18 5.34 7.91
C PRO A 65 -6.89 6.66 8.27
N ASN A 66 -6.12 7.69 8.64
CA ASN A 66 -6.65 9.04 8.94
C ASN A 66 -6.88 9.92 7.69
N ASN A 67 -6.31 9.54 6.55
CA ASN A 67 -6.34 10.33 5.32
C ASN A 67 -6.99 9.58 4.14
N GLN A 68 -7.59 8.41 4.38
CA GLN A 68 -8.21 7.56 3.37
C GLN A 68 -9.40 6.82 3.98
N SER A 69 -10.16 6.15 3.12
CA SER A 69 -11.26 5.27 3.53
C SER A 69 -10.77 4.00 4.23
N THR A 70 -11.43 3.65 5.34
CA THR A 70 -11.27 2.37 6.03
C THR A 70 -11.59 1.21 5.08
N HIS A 71 -10.79 0.15 5.16
CA HIS A 71 -10.98 -1.04 4.35
C HIS A 71 -10.55 -2.30 5.10
N THR A 72 -10.92 -3.45 4.56
CA THR A 72 -10.58 -4.76 5.10
C THR A 72 -9.82 -5.58 4.08
N ASN A 73 -8.82 -6.34 4.52
CA ASN A 73 -8.11 -7.29 3.69
C ASN A 73 -8.40 -8.70 4.18
N VAL A 74 -8.41 -9.65 3.25
CA VAL A 74 -8.57 -11.07 3.56
C VAL A 74 -7.54 -11.85 2.76
N GLY A 75 -6.85 -12.78 3.42
CA GLY A 75 -5.82 -13.61 2.82
C GLY A 75 -5.94 -15.06 3.26
N ILE A 76 -5.58 -15.96 2.37
CA ILE A 76 -5.41 -17.38 2.66
C ILE A 76 -4.02 -17.83 2.19
N GLU A 77 -3.35 -18.59 3.02
CA GLU A 77 -2.11 -19.28 2.69
C GLU A 77 -2.31 -20.78 2.84
N VAL A 78 -1.87 -21.55 1.87
CA VAL A 78 -1.79 -23.01 1.92
C VAL A 78 -0.34 -23.41 1.73
N GLY A 79 0.25 -24.04 2.74
CA GLY A 79 1.58 -24.59 2.69
C GLY A 79 1.58 -26.12 2.64
N TRP A 80 2.58 -26.67 1.95
CA TRP A 80 2.86 -28.09 1.91
C TRP A 80 4.32 -28.36 2.30
N ASN A 81 4.47 -29.17 3.33
CA ASN A 81 5.71 -29.66 3.93
C ASN A 81 6.71 -28.52 4.25
N SER A 82 6.19 -27.34 4.60
CA SER A 82 6.97 -26.10 4.79
C SER A 82 7.91 -25.74 3.63
N MET A 83 7.70 -26.33 2.45
CA MET A 83 8.55 -26.18 1.27
C MET A 83 7.84 -25.39 0.18
N LEU A 84 6.54 -25.66 -0.05
CA LEU A 84 5.74 -24.96 -1.04
C LEU A 84 4.65 -24.16 -0.35
N PHE A 85 4.45 -22.93 -0.79
CA PHE A 85 3.43 -22.03 -0.26
C PHE A 85 2.62 -21.43 -1.42
N LEU A 86 1.31 -21.54 -1.35
CA LEU A 86 0.38 -20.87 -2.26
C LEU A 86 -0.41 -19.85 -1.47
N ARG A 87 -0.43 -18.62 -1.96
CA ARG A 87 -1.06 -17.48 -1.30
C ARG A 87 -2.10 -16.89 -2.22
N GLY A 88 -3.26 -16.57 -1.67
CA GLY A 88 -4.31 -15.84 -2.36
C GLY A 88 -4.92 -14.83 -1.40
N GLY A 89 -5.28 -13.66 -1.88
CA GLY A 89 -5.88 -12.65 -1.04
C GLY A 89 -6.62 -11.58 -1.83
N TYR A 90 -7.47 -10.86 -1.13
CA TYR A 90 -8.16 -9.70 -1.66
C TYR A 90 -7.89 -8.51 -0.75
N ASN A 91 -7.37 -7.44 -1.35
CA ASN A 91 -7.10 -6.19 -0.65
C ASN A 91 -8.25 -5.21 -0.88
N GLY A 92 -8.62 -4.46 0.17
CA GLY A 92 -9.49 -3.30 0.03
C GLY A 92 -11.01 -3.55 0.04
N LEU A 93 -11.46 -4.66 0.64
CA LEU A 93 -12.89 -4.92 0.85
C LEU A 93 -13.53 -3.80 1.68
N PHE A 94 -14.80 -3.50 1.40
CA PHE A 94 -15.63 -2.51 2.12
C PHE A 94 -15.12 -1.06 2.07
N ARG A 95 -14.18 -0.73 1.17
CA ARG A 95 -13.75 0.65 0.95
C ARG A 95 -14.89 1.50 0.39
N ASP A 96 -15.07 2.71 0.92
CA ASP A 96 -16.08 3.65 0.42
C ASP A 96 -15.80 4.03 -1.05
N LYS A 97 -16.85 3.95 -1.87
CA LYS A 97 -16.81 4.24 -3.32
C LYS A 97 -16.91 5.73 -3.66
N ASN A 98 -17.10 6.59 -2.65
CA ASN A 98 -17.25 8.04 -2.83
C ASN A 98 -15.93 8.83 -2.78
N ASP A 99 -14.85 8.21 -2.34
CA ASP A 99 -13.49 8.73 -2.29
C ASP A 99 -12.84 8.75 -3.69
N LYS A 100 -13.31 9.61 -4.60
CA LYS A 100 -12.99 9.60 -6.05
C LYS A 100 -11.50 9.58 -6.45
N LEU A 101 -10.57 9.94 -5.56
CA LEU A 101 -9.13 9.78 -5.81
C LEU A 101 -8.61 8.35 -5.53
N PHE A 102 -9.30 7.59 -4.67
CA PHE A 102 -8.86 6.29 -4.14
C PHE A 102 -9.94 5.18 -4.14
N SER A 103 -11.16 5.47 -4.63
CA SER A 103 -12.30 4.57 -4.60
C SER A 103 -12.27 3.49 -5.67
N ALA A 104 -12.57 2.27 -5.23
CA ALA A 104 -13.15 1.09 -5.92
C ALA A 104 -12.46 0.54 -7.19
N GLU A 105 -11.72 1.36 -7.94
CA GLU A 105 -11.14 1.02 -9.23
C GLU A 105 -9.60 1.06 -9.18
N ASN A 106 -9.02 1.73 -8.17
CA ASN A 106 -7.64 2.16 -8.24
C ASN A 106 -6.65 1.31 -7.43
N MET A 107 -7.08 0.63 -6.35
CA MET A 107 -6.17 -0.08 -5.45
C MET A 107 -6.78 -1.33 -4.78
N ASP A 108 -8.08 -1.61 -4.94
CA ASP A 108 -8.71 -2.85 -4.46
C ASP A 108 -8.45 -3.94 -5.48
N GLY A 109 -8.01 -5.12 -5.04
CA GLY A 109 -7.54 -6.10 -6.01
C GLY A 109 -7.28 -7.48 -5.46
N PHE A 110 -7.42 -8.45 -6.38
CA PHE A 110 -6.97 -9.80 -6.16
C PHE A 110 -5.44 -9.85 -6.16
N THR A 111 -4.91 -10.60 -5.21
CA THR A 111 -3.49 -10.89 -5.05
C THR A 111 -3.30 -12.39 -5.03
N ALA A 112 -2.25 -12.85 -5.70
CA ALA A 112 -1.85 -14.25 -5.70
C ALA A 112 -0.34 -14.32 -5.52
N GLY A 113 0.14 -15.40 -4.93
CA GLY A 113 1.56 -15.62 -4.78
C GLY A 113 1.91 -17.08 -4.65
N VAL A 114 3.14 -17.41 -5.03
CA VAL A 114 3.72 -18.72 -4.83
C VAL A 114 5.08 -18.54 -4.17
N GLY A 115 5.39 -19.38 -3.20
CA GLY A 115 6.65 -19.40 -2.50
C GLY A 115 7.24 -20.80 -2.52
N VAL A 116 8.54 -20.89 -2.71
CA VAL A 116 9.32 -22.11 -2.54
C VAL A 116 10.43 -21.83 -1.55
N GLN A 117 10.51 -22.64 -0.50
CA GLN A 117 11.61 -22.63 0.45
C GLN A 117 12.31 -23.98 0.39
N TYR A 118 13.64 -23.97 0.32
CA TYR A 118 14.45 -25.17 0.42
C TYR A 118 15.57 -24.97 1.42
N ASP A 119 15.66 -25.90 2.37
CA ASP A 119 16.65 -25.88 3.43
C ASP A 119 17.79 -26.85 3.07
N PHE A 120 18.99 -26.31 2.90
CA PHE A 120 20.25 -27.02 2.63
C PHE A 120 21.03 -27.23 3.95
N GLY A 121 20.40 -27.84 4.95
CA GLY A 121 21.00 -28.00 6.29
C GLY A 121 21.05 -26.67 7.04
N ASP A 122 22.25 -26.09 7.18
CA ASP A 122 22.48 -24.82 7.89
C ASP A 122 22.22 -23.58 7.01
N PHE A 123 21.67 -23.76 5.80
CA PHE A 123 21.34 -22.66 4.90
C PHE A 123 19.92 -22.82 4.39
N PHE A 124 19.21 -21.71 4.18
CA PHE A 124 17.93 -21.73 3.50
C PHE A 124 17.95 -20.81 2.28
N ALA A 125 17.27 -21.24 1.23
CA ALA A 125 16.95 -20.41 0.08
C ALA A 125 15.43 -20.34 -0.07
N LYS A 126 14.91 -19.13 -0.18
CA LYS A 126 13.48 -18.87 -0.40
C LYS A 126 13.30 -18.01 -1.65
N PHE A 127 12.42 -18.47 -2.52
CA PHE A 127 11.97 -17.73 -3.69
C PHE A 127 10.48 -17.48 -3.56
N ASP A 128 10.08 -16.22 -3.57
CA ASP A 128 8.67 -15.82 -3.57
C ASP A 128 8.36 -15.04 -4.84
N TYR A 129 7.28 -15.44 -5.51
CA TYR A 129 6.64 -14.69 -6.58
C TYR A 129 5.29 -14.20 -6.10
N SER A 130 5.00 -12.92 -6.33
CA SER A 130 3.68 -12.35 -6.05
C SER A 130 3.17 -11.56 -7.22
N TYR A 131 1.86 -11.63 -7.40
CA TYR A 131 1.09 -10.95 -8.39
C TYR A 131 0.00 -10.16 -7.66
N SER A 132 -0.14 -8.88 -7.99
CA SER A 132 -1.19 -8.03 -7.44
C SER A 132 -1.75 -7.16 -8.54
N ASN A 133 -3.08 -7.15 -8.70
CA ASN A 133 -3.73 -6.17 -9.55
C ASN A 133 -4.00 -4.91 -8.73
N LEU A 134 -3.30 -3.82 -9.06
CA LEU A 134 -3.39 -2.55 -8.36
C LEU A 134 -3.96 -1.50 -9.31
N GLY A 135 -5.22 -1.66 -9.73
CA GLY A 135 -6.02 -0.66 -10.47
C GLY A 135 -5.21 0.27 -11.40
N ILE A 136 -4.88 1.48 -10.92
CA ILE A 136 -4.14 2.51 -11.68
C ILE A 136 -2.73 2.10 -12.13
N PHE A 137 -2.08 1.21 -11.39
CA PHE A 137 -0.76 0.67 -11.69
C PHE A 137 -0.83 -0.66 -12.46
N ASN A 138 -2.05 -1.09 -12.82
CA ASN A 138 -2.32 -2.33 -13.51
C ASN A 138 -1.72 -3.55 -12.78
N GLU A 139 -1.40 -4.62 -13.51
CA GLU A 139 -0.85 -5.84 -12.92
C GLU A 139 0.62 -5.68 -12.54
N ILE A 140 0.93 -5.81 -11.25
CA ILE A 140 2.29 -5.77 -10.73
C ILE A 140 2.74 -7.18 -10.34
N SER A 141 3.86 -7.60 -10.91
CA SER A 141 4.56 -8.83 -10.56
C SER A 141 5.82 -8.50 -9.76
N ARG A 142 6.01 -9.14 -8.61
CA ARG A 142 7.19 -8.98 -7.75
C ARG A 142 7.87 -10.32 -7.54
N PHE A 143 9.19 -10.29 -7.55
CA PHE A 143 10.05 -11.42 -7.27
C PHE A 143 10.91 -11.10 -6.05
N SER A 144 11.01 -12.04 -5.12
CA SER A 144 11.86 -11.94 -3.95
C SER A 144 12.72 -13.18 -3.85
N LEU A 145 14.01 -12.94 -3.61
CA LEU A 145 14.98 -13.98 -3.30
C LEU A 145 15.55 -13.69 -1.93
N SER A 146 15.42 -14.65 -1.03
CA SER A 146 15.99 -14.59 0.31
C SER A 146 16.94 -15.77 0.48
N VAL A 147 18.14 -15.50 0.98
CA VAL A 147 19.14 -16.51 1.30
C VAL A 147 19.66 -16.21 2.70
N GLY A 148 19.75 -17.23 3.55
CA GLY A 148 20.24 -17.09 4.91
C GLY A 148 20.93 -18.34 5.42
N LEU A 149 21.60 -18.16 6.56
CA LEU A 149 22.11 -19.19 7.45
C LEU A 149 21.08 -19.43 8.55
#